data_AF-A0A8T5YLT8-F1
#
_entry.id   AF-A0A8T5YLT8-F1
#
_cell.length_a   1.000
_cell.length_b   1.000
_cell.length_c   1.000
_cell.angle_alpha   90.00
_cell.angle_beta   90.00
_cell.angle_gamma   90.00
#
_symmetry.space_group_name_H-M   'P 1'
#
loop_
_entity.id
_entity.type
_entity.pdbx_description
1 polymer ?
#
loop_
_entity_poly.entity_id
_entity_poly.type
_entity_poly.pdbx_seq_one_letter_code
_entity_poly.pdbx_strand_id
1 'polypeptide(L)' 'EFQDYAWVKPEDLVHYDLNVATRKTLRLKGLL' A
#
# COMPACT_ATOMS: atom_id res chain seq x y z
N GLU A 1 13.59 -11.57 -4.85
CA GLU A 1 12.22 -11.24 -4.42
C GLU A 1 12.31 -9.99 -3.56
N PHE A 2 11.84 -8.86 -4.10
CA PHE A 2 11.91 -7.50 -3.52
C PHE A 2 13.32 -6.88 -3.41
N GLN A 3 13.39 -5.57 -3.67
CA GLN A 3 14.60 -4.76 -3.54
C GLN A 3 14.61 -3.93 -2.25
N ASP A 4 13.44 -3.66 -1.67
CA ASP A 4 13.27 -2.84 -0.46
C ASP A 4 11.96 -3.17 0.27
N TYR A 5 11.84 -2.73 1.52
CA TYR A 5 10.62 -2.82 2.34
C TYR A 5 10.48 -1.61 3.29
N ALA A 6 9.24 -1.26 3.63
CA ALA A 6 8.95 -0.14 4.52
C ALA A 6 7.78 -0.43 5.48
N TRP A 7 7.86 0.11 6.69
CA TRP A 7 6.73 0.23 7.62
C TRP A 7 6.06 1.58 7.40
N VAL A 8 4.83 1.56 6.89
CA VAL A 8 4.10 2.77 6.43
C VAL A 8 2.82 2.93 7.25
N LYS A 9 2.55 4.13 7.73
CA LYS A 9 1.26 4.44 8.37
C LYS A 9 0.14 4.41 7.32
N PRO A 10 -1.10 4.07 7.69
CA PRO A 10 -2.21 4.01 6.73
C PRO A 10 -2.40 5.29 5.92
N GLU A 11 -2.31 6.45 6.59
CA GLU A 11 -2.42 7.78 5.99
C GLU A 11 -1.39 8.07 4.89
N ASP A 12 -0.22 7.42 4.94
CA ASP A 12 0.87 7.63 3.99
C ASP A 12 0.82 6.64 2.80
N LEU A 13 -0.02 5.59 2.85
CA LEU A 13 -0.09 4.54 1.80
C LEU A 13 -0.50 5.10 0.43
N VAL A 14 -1.24 6.21 0.41
CA VAL A 14 -1.68 6.91 -0.81
C VAL A 14 -0.50 7.49 -1.59
N HIS A 15 0.63 7.75 -0.92
CA HIS A 15 1.83 8.33 -1.52
C HIS A 15 2.76 7.29 -2.17
N TYR A 16 2.48 5.99 -1.99
CA TYR A 16 3.31 4.91 -2.55
C TYR A 16 2.78 4.43 -3.90
N ASP A 17 3.69 4.02 -4.78
CA ASP A 17 3.33 3.35 -6.04
C ASP A 17 2.94 1.88 -5.78
N LEU A 18 1.72 1.72 -5.28
CA LEU A 18 1.15 0.41 -5.00
C LEU A 18 0.60 -0.21 -6.29
N ASN A 19 0.99 -1.46 -6.53
CA ASN A 19 0.44 -2.24 -7.63
C ASN A 19 -1.09 -2.40 -7.52
N VAL A 20 -1.73 -2.75 -8.64
CA VAL A 20 -3.19 -2.82 -8.77
C VAL A 20 -3.83 -3.76 -7.73
N ALA A 21 -3.21 -4.91 -7.47
CA ALA A 21 -3.73 -5.89 -6.52
C ALA A 21 -3.66 -5.36 -5.08
N THR A 22 -2.52 -4.80 -4.68
CA THR A 22 -2.30 -4.23 -3.35
C THR A 22 -3.25 -3.06 -3.10
N ARG A 23 -3.42 -2.16 -4.08
CA ARG A 23 -4.34 -1.02 -3.97
C ARG A 23 -5.79 -1.49 -3.78
N LYS A 24 -6.24 -2.50 -4.53
CA LYS A 24 -7.60 -3.07 -4.39
C LYS A 24 -7.81 -3.65 -2.99
N THR A 25 -6.85 -4.41 -2.49
CA THR A 25 -6.93 -5.04 -1.17
C THR A 25 -6.96 -4.00 -0.04
N LEU A 26 -6.11 -2.98 -0.10
CA LEU A 26 -6.04 -1.95 0.95
C LEU A 26 -7.29 -1.05 0.96
N ARG A 27 -7.89 -0.76 -0.21
CA ARG A 27 -9.20 -0.09 -0.29
C ARG A 27 -10.31 -0.90 0.35
N LEU A 28 -10.37 -2.21 0.08
CA LEU A 28 -11.35 -3.09 0.73
C LEU A 28 -11.17 -3.17 2.24
N LYS A 29 -9.94 -2.93 2.72
CA LYS A 29 -9.62 -2.89 4.14
C LYS A 29 -9.92 -1.53 4.79
N GLY A 30 -10.22 -0.49 4.01
CA GLY A 30 -10.43 0.88 4.50
C GLY A 30 -9.14 1.60 4.91
N LEU A 31 -8.00 1.19 4.36
CA LEU A 31 -6.68 1.80 4.63
C LEU A 31 -6.22 2.75 3.51
N LEU A 32 -7.04 2.91 2.48
CA LEU A 32 -6.79 3.64 1.24
C LEU A 32 -8.10 4.21 0.70
#